data_AF-A0A7D5RHK2-F1
#
_entry.id   AF-A0A7D5RHK2-F1
#
_cell.length_a   1.000
_cell.length_b   1.000
_cell.length_c   1.000
_cell.angle_alpha   90.00
_cell.angle_beta   90.00
_cell.angle_gamma   90.00
#
_symmetry.space_group_name_H-M   'P 1'
#
loop_
_entity.id
_entity.type
_entity.pdbx_description
1 polymer ?
#
loop_
_entity_poly.entity_id
_entity_poly.type
_entity_poly.pdbx_seq_one_letter_code
_entity_poly.pdbx_strand_id
1 'polypeptide(L)'
;MKIIENTIQTRKIQLSGGSTYIISLPKDWVDELKIKVGENVTIIKNSNQSLTLFPKEQDKEQGIAVINSNQKDSGGSVKRKIIAAYLAGYKIIQIKTKGMKIPSEHSRSVRELVHSSMIGTEIVESSSGAITVQILTRLPELSFETALKRMYLMATNMIKESIEALEETDIAHADGIVNMDDEVDRFGLYIRRNLVLAVENQSILQDMGLKKPSNCLEYRTIVSKIERIGDHASLIAKRIKFIEEKIDPKIITKIKKLSEKSLEVFEEAITAVQNHDFQKGENVAEKVGKVIEEEKEIMSKIKEDEKNSTIIRFVLEDLRRIAEYSSDIAEVAIDENIHNIISEE
;
A
#
# COMPACT_ATOMS: atom_id res chain seq x y z
N MET A 1 -29.56 -17.85 1.07
CA MET A 1 -30.73 -16.95 1.01
C MET A 1 -31.42 -16.76 2.36
N LYS A 2 -31.52 -17.76 3.25
CA LYS A 2 -32.13 -17.65 4.60
C LYS A 2 -31.40 -16.78 5.66
N ILE A 3 -30.16 -16.35 5.43
CA ILE A 3 -29.38 -15.57 6.43
C ILE A 3 -29.72 -14.07 6.37
N ILE A 4 -30.23 -13.57 5.24
CA ILE A 4 -30.46 -12.13 5.02
C ILE A 4 -31.78 -11.65 5.65
N GLU A 5 -32.77 -12.52 5.82
CA GLU A 5 -34.10 -12.11 6.33
C GLU A 5 -34.08 -11.63 7.79
N ASN A 6 -33.08 -12.01 8.59
CA ASN A 6 -32.96 -11.60 10.00
C ASN A 6 -32.03 -10.41 10.24
N THR A 7 -31.42 -9.82 9.20
CA THR A 7 -30.45 -8.72 9.37
C THR A 7 -31.04 -7.32 9.13
N ILE A 8 -32.29 -7.22 8.67
CA ILE A 8 -32.96 -5.95 8.38
C ILE A 8 -34.30 -5.87 9.11
N GLN A 9 -34.50 -4.82 9.90
CA GLN A 9 -35.80 -4.51 10.51
C GLN A 9 -36.07 -3.01 10.49
N THR A 10 -37.29 -2.63 10.15
CA THR A 10 -37.75 -1.23 10.23
C THR A 10 -38.32 -0.94 11.61
N ARG A 11 -37.99 0.23 12.16
CA ARG A 11 -38.47 0.71 13.46
C ARG A 11 -38.88 2.17 13.36
N LYS A 12 -39.92 2.55 14.10
CA LYS A 12 -40.32 3.96 14.21
C LYS A 12 -39.41 4.65 15.22
N ILE A 13 -38.96 5.84 14.87
CA ILE A 13 -38.30 6.75 15.80
C ILE A 13 -39.38 7.36 16.71
N GLN A 14 -39.11 7.43 18.01
CA GLN A 14 -40.01 7.98 19.03
C GLN A 14 -39.36 9.21 19.68
N LEU A 15 -40.12 10.30 19.84
CA LEU A 15 -39.64 11.49 20.55
C LEU A 15 -39.76 11.25 22.06
N SER A 16 -38.69 11.53 22.80
CA SER A 16 -38.63 11.45 24.27
C SER A 16 -38.03 12.74 24.84
N GLY A 17 -38.64 13.26 25.91
CA GLY A 17 -38.13 14.45 26.61
C GLY A 17 -38.04 15.74 25.77
N GLY A 18 -38.74 15.82 24.62
CA GLY A 18 -38.84 17.01 23.78
C GLY A 18 -37.64 17.30 22.85
N SER A 19 -36.45 16.80 23.16
CA SER A 19 -35.22 17.07 22.39
C SER A 19 -34.43 15.81 22.00
N THR A 20 -34.86 14.63 22.42
CA THR A 20 -34.16 13.38 22.13
C THR A 20 -35.05 12.38 21.42
N TYR A 21 -34.45 11.59 20.54
CA TYR A 21 -35.13 10.55 19.78
C TYR A 21 -34.65 9.18 20.24
N ILE A 22 -35.58 8.23 20.33
CA ILE A 22 -35.32 6.85 20.75
C ILE A 22 -35.76 5.92 19.61
N ILE A 23 -34.96 4.88 19.38
CA ILE A 23 -35.29 3.76 18.49
C ILE A 23 -35.19 2.45 19.29
N SER A 24 -36.17 1.56 19.14
CA SER A 24 -36.15 0.26 19.83
C SER A 24 -35.35 -0.78 19.05
N LEU A 25 -34.40 -1.45 19.71
CA LEU A 25 -33.65 -2.55 19.09
C LEU A 25 -34.42 -3.88 19.21
N PRO A 26 -34.34 -4.78 18.22
CA PRO A 26 -34.92 -6.11 18.32
C PRO A 26 -34.26 -6.90 19.48
N LYS A 27 -35.07 -7.58 20.28
CA LYS A 27 -34.58 -8.35 21.44
C LYS A 27 -33.53 -9.39 21.04
N ASP A 28 -33.80 -10.13 19.97
CA ASP A 28 -32.90 -11.18 19.50
C ASP A 28 -31.51 -10.62 19.10
N TRP A 29 -31.45 -9.40 18.52
CA TRP A 29 -30.18 -8.75 18.19
C TRP A 29 -29.42 -8.27 19.44
N VAL A 30 -30.15 -7.77 20.44
CA VAL A 30 -29.57 -7.38 21.74
C VAL A 30 -28.97 -8.59 22.44
N ASP A 31 -29.68 -9.73 22.41
CA ASP A 31 -29.24 -11.00 23.00
C ASP A 31 -28.04 -11.58 22.23
N GLU A 32 -28.05 -11.56 20.89
CA GLU A 32 -26.95 -12.03 20.02
C GLU A 32 -25.67 -11.20 20.21
N LEU A 33 -25.82 -9.88 20.28
CA LEU A 33 -24.73 -8.94 20.54
C LEU A 33 -24.34 -8.88 22.04
N LYS A 34 -25.04 -9.63 22.90
CA LYS A 34 -24.82 -9.72 24.35
C LYS A 34 -24.83 -8.37 25.07
N ILE A 35 -25.66 -7.44 24.60
CA ILE A 35 -25.79 -6.10 25.18
C ILE A 35 -26.70 -6.19 26.42
N LYS A 36 -26.26 -5.69 27.57
CA LYS A 36 -27.08 -5.69 28.79
C LYS A 36 -27.82 -4.37 28.98
N VAL A 37 -28.97 -4.45 29.64
CA VAL A 37 -29.75 -3.26 30.04
C VAL A 37 -28.88 -2.36 30.92
N GLY A 38 -28.79 -1.08 30.56
CA GLY A 38 -27.98 -0.08 31.26
C GLY A 38 -26.53 0.04 30.77
N GLU A 39 -26.10 -0.78 29.80
CA GLU A 39 -24.79 -0.62 29.15
C GLU A 39 -24.81 0.53 28.14
N ASN A 40 -23.66 1.19 27.99
CA ASN A 40 -23.48 2.22 26.98
C ASN A 40 -23.28 1.57 25.60
N VAL A 41 -23.93 2.16 24.58
CA VAL A 41 -23.77 1.80 23.17
C VAL A 41 -23.16 2.99 22.45
N THR A 42 -22.12 2.75 21.66
CA THR A 42 -21.52 3.79 20.83
C THR A 42 -22.34 3.94 19.55
N ILE A 43 -22.60 5.19 19.17
CA ILE A 43 -23.34 5.53 17.95
C ILE A 43 -22.40 6.36 17.06
N ILE A 44 -22.16 5.88 15.85
CA ILE A 44 -21.36 6.58 14.84
C ILE A 44 -22.27 7.03 13.71
N LYS A 45 -22.16 8.31 13.34
CA LYS A 45 -22.76 8.84 12.11
C LYS A 45 -21.78 8.65 10.95
N ASN A 46 -22.16 7.81 10.00
CA ASN A 46 -21.34 7.49 8.83
C ASN A 46 -21.54 8.54 7.73
N SER A 47 -20.57 8.62 6.80
CA SER A 47 -20.63 9.54 5.65
C SER A 47 -21.74 9.20 4.66
N ASN A 48 -22.16 7.92 4.58
CA ASN A 48 -23.29 7.46 3.76
C ASN A 48 -24.67 7.73 4.40
N GLN A 49 -24.76 8.69 5.33
CA GLN A 49 -25.99 9.05 6.05
C GLN A 49 -26.63 7.92 6.89
N SER A 50 -25.89 6.86 7.18
CA SER A 50 -26.33 5.80 8.10
C SER A 50 -25.80 6.00 9.53
N LEU A 51 -26.40 5.29 10.48
CA LEU A 51 -25.93 5.20 11.86
C LEU A 51 -25.46 3.77 12.14
N THR A 52 -24.23 3.62 12.63
CA THR A 52 -23.74 2.34 13.17
C THR A 52 -23.86 2.37 14.68
N LEU A 53 -24.49 1.35 15.25
CA LEU A 53 -24.54 1.10 16.69
C LEU A 53 -23.69 -0.11 17.02
N PHE A 54 -22.87 -0.01 18.05
CA PHE A 54 -22.14 -1.16 18.58
C PHE A 54 -21.98 -1.02 20.10
N PRO A 55 -22.00 -2.15 20.84
CA PRO A 55 -21.70 -2.12 22.27
C PRO A 55 -20.36 -1.44 22.52
N LYS A 56 -20.27 -0.63 23.59
CA LYS A 56 -19.03 0.05 23.99
C LYS A 56 -17.85 -0.90 23.88
N GLU A 57 -16.86 -0.49 23.07
CA GLU A 57 -15.60 -1.18 22.77
C GLU A 57 -15.52 -2.60 23.35
N GLN A 58 -16.02 -3.58 22.60
CA GLN A 58 -15.11 -4.68 22.36
C GLN A 58 -13.99 -4.03 21.54
N ASP A 59 -12.94 -3.56 22.21
CA ASP A 59 -11.60 -3.75 21.69
C ASP A 59 -11.64 -5.21 21.23
N LYS A 60 -11.95 -5.47 19.96
CA LYS A 60 -11.54 -6.72 19.34
C LYS A 60 -10.05 -6.61 19.52
N GLU A 61 -9.57 -7.25 20.57
CA GLU A 61 -8.16 -7.40 20.83
C GLU A 61 -7.65 -8.17 19.62
N GLN A 62 -7.33 -7.46 18.54
CA GLN A 62 -6.20 -7.78 17.68
C GLN A 62 -4.94 -7.58 18.52
N GLY A 63 -4.94 -8.06 19.77
CA GLY A 63 -4.00 -7.77 20.81
C GLY A 63 -2.76 -8.61 20.58
N ILE A 64 -2.94 -9.90 20.31
CA ILE A 64 -1.84 -10.86 20.17
C ILE A 64 -2.14 -11.88 19.07
N ALA A 65 -1.29 -11.92 18.04
CA ALA A 65 -1.20 -13.04 17.10
C ALA A 65 -0.13 -14.02 17.59
N VAL A 66 -0.48 -15.29 17.81
CA VAL A 66 0.49 -16.33 18.16
C VAL A 66 0.81 -17.19 16.94
N ILE A 67 2.01 -17.02 16.39
CA ILE A 67 2.56 -17.78 15.27
C ILE A 67 3.37 -18.94 15.81
N ASN A 68 2.87 -20.16 15.63
CA ASN A 68 3.63 -21.37 15.93
C ASN A 68 4.61 -21.65 14.77
N SER A 69 5.90 -21.45 15.02
CA SER A 69 6.98 -21.79 14.09
C SER A 69 7.37 -23.26 14.25
N ASN A 70 7.45 -23.99 13.14
CA ASN A 70 7.94 -25.37 13.10
C ASN A 70 9.36 -25.42 12.53
N GLN A 71 10.18 -26.41 12.90
CA GLN A 71 11.54 -26.56 12.34
C GLN A 71 11.57 -26.68 10.81
N LYS A 72 10.47 -27.15 10.21
CA LYS A 72 10.32 -27.26 8.75
C LYS A 72 9.99 -25.93 8.06
N ASP A 73 9.61 -24.89 8.80
CA ASP A 73 9.40 -23.58 8.22
C ASP A 73 10.75 -23.00 7.78
N SER A 74 10.81 -22.47 6.56
CA SER A 74 11.95 -21.64 6.13
C SER A 74 11.86 -20.24 6.77
N GLY A 75 12.98 -19.51 6.82
CA GLY A 75 12.99 -18.10 7.23
C GLY A 75 11.97 -17.26 6.46
N GLY A 76 11.86 -17.49 5.14
CA GLY A 76 10.84 -16.83 4.30
C GLY A 76 9.39 -17.21 4.61
N SER A 77 9.12 -18.44 5.09
CA SER A 77 7.79 -18.81 5.61
C SER A 77 7.45 -18.00 6.87
N VAL A 78 8.41 -17.89 7.79
CA VAL A 78 8.26 -17.12 9.03
C VAL A 78 8.03 -15.63 8.73
N LYS A 79 8.82 -15.01 7.83
CA LYS A 79 8.62 -13.62 7.39
C LYS A 79 7.19 -13.39 6.88
N ARG A 80 6.69 -14.24 5.97
CA ARG A 80 5.34 -14.10 5.40
C ARG A 80 4.23 -14.21 6.46
N LYS A 81 4.35 -15.13 7.44
CA LYS A 81 3.39 -15.24 8.55
C LYS A 81 3.35 -13.96 9.41
N ILE A 82 4.52 -13.37 9.68
CA ILE A 82 4.62 -12.12 10.47
C ILE A 82 4.05 -10.94 9.68
N ILE A 83 4.40 -10.80 8.40
CA ILE A 83 3.82 -9.76 7.52
C ILE A 83 2.29 -9.90 7.46
N ALA A 84 1.76 -11.11 7.33
CA ALA A 84 0.32 -11.33 7.32
C ALA A 84 -0.35 -10.88 8.63
N ALA A 85 0.25 -11.20 9.78
CA ALA A 85 -0.25 -10.72 11.08
C ALA A 85 -0.11 -9.20 11.23
N TYR A 86 0.96 -8.61 10.71
CA TYR A 86 1.14 -7.15 10.68
C TYR A 86 0.08 -6.47 9.81
N LEU A 87 -0.20 -6.99 8.62
CA LEU A 87 -1.22 -6.41 7.74
C LEU A 87 -2.64 -6.61 8.30
N ALA A 88 -2.89 -7.70 9.03
CA ALA A 88 -4.18 -7.97 9.67
C ALA A 88 -4.46 -7.11 10.92
N GLY A 89 -3.60 -6.14 11.24
CA GLY A 89 -3.86 -5.16 12.31
C GLY A 89 -3.42 -5.55 13.71
N TYR A 90 -2.87 -6.74 13.93
CA TYR A 90 -2.43 -7.19 15.26
C TYR A 90 -1.41 -6.23 15.91
N LYS A 91 -1.56 -5.97 17.21
CA LYS A 91 -0.72 -5.08 18.04
C LYS A 91 0.52 -5.80 18.59
N ILE A 92 0.44 -7.11 18.79
CA ILE A 92 1.56 -7.96 19.24
C ILE A 92 1.60 -9.21 18.35
N ILE A 93 2.78 -9.61 17.92
CA ILE A 93 3.04 -10.84 17.18
C ILE A 93 4.03 -11.67 17.97
N GLN A 94 3.58 -12.82 18.48
CA GLN A 94 4.41 -13.78 19.21
C GLN A 94 4.78 -14.96 18.31
N ILE A 95 6.06 -15.14 18.06
CA ILE A 95 6.61 -16.31 17.37
C ILE A 95 7.03 -17.32 18.44
N LYS A 96 6.44 -18.52 18.44
CA LYS A 96 6.72 -19.58 19.43
C LYS A 96 7.09 -20.90 18.77
N THR A 97 7.95 -21.67 19.44
CA THR A 97 8.24 -23.08 19.11
C THR A 97 7.70 -23.99 20.22
N LYS A 98 7.11 -25.14 19.87
CA LYS A 98 6.55 -26.08 20.86
C LYS A 98 7.66 -26.82 21.62
N GLY A 99 8.12 -26.24 22.74
CA GLY A 99 9.08 -26.88 23.66
C GLY A 99 10.50 -27.03 23.11
N MET A 100 10.83 -26.32 22.02
CA MET A 100 12.15 -26.36 21.38
C MET A 100 12.73 -24.95 21.26
N LYS A 101 14.04 -24.86 21.03
CA LYS A 101 14.69 -23.57 20.73
C LYS A 101 14.27 -23.06 19.35
N ILE A 102 14.07 -21.75 19.21
CA ILE A 102 13.85 -21.08 17.92
C ILE A 102 15.09 -21.27 17.04
N PRO A 103 14.94 -21.80 15.81
CA PRO A 103 16.04 -21.90 14.85
C PRO A 103 16.71 -20.54 14.59
N SER A 104 18.04 -20.53 14.46
CA SER A 104 18.81 -19.31 14.25
C SER A 104 18.40 -18.55 12.98
N GLU A 105 18.02 -19.28 11.93
CA GLU A 105 17.47 -18.71 10.69
C GLU A 105 16.17 -17.95 10.92
N HIS A 106 15.28 -18.48 11.77
CA HIS A 106 14.02 -17.82 12.10
C HIS A 106 14.28 -16.55 12.91
N SER A 107 15.12 -16.63 13.94
CA SER A 107 15.50 -15.45 14.73
C SER A 107 16.15 -14.36 13.87
N ARG A 108 17.00 -14.74 12.91
CA ARG A 108 17.59 -13.80 11.94
C ARG A 108 16.49 -13.17 11.08
N SER A 109 15.60 -13.98 10.54
CA SER A 109 14.49 -13.53 9.69
C SER A 109 13.55 -12.55 10.40
N VAL A 110 13.25 -12.78 11.69
CA VAL A 110 12.43 -11.87 12.50
C VAL A 110 13.16 -10.54 12.70
N ARG A 111 14.45 -10.56 13.05
CA ARG A 111 15.25 -9.35 13.27
C ARG A 111 15.38 -8.50 12.01
N GLU A 112 15.67 -9.14 10.88
CA GLU A 112 15.72 -8.47 9.58
C GLU A 112 14.39 -7.76 9.30
N LEU A 113 13.26 -8.48 9.42
CA LEU A 113 11.94 -7.93 9.13
C LEU A 113 11.57 -6.71 10.01
N VAL A 114 11.86 -6.79 11.31
CA VAL A 114 11.58 -5.70 12.25
C VAL A 114 12.43 -4.46 11.93
N HIS A 115 13.69 -4.65 11.54
CA HIS A 115 14.62 -3.55 11.30
C HIS A 115 14.40 -2.88 9.93
N SER A 116 14.22 -3.67 8.85
CA SER A 116 14.25 -3.14 7.48
C SER A 116 12.87 -3.02 6.82
N SER A 117 11.87 -3.79 7.24
CA SER A 117 10.62 -3.90 6.45
C SER A 117 9.37 -3.39 7.15
N MET A 118 9.33 -3.34 8.49
CA MET A 118 8.09 -3.00 9.22
C MET A 118 8.25 -1.74 10.07
N ILE A 119 7.53 -0.69 9.70
CA ILE A 119 7.49 0.56 10.46
C ILE A 119 6.71 0.37 11.77
N GLY A 120 7.26 0.95 12.84
CA GLY A 120 6.64 0.96 14.16
C GLY A 120 6.65 -0.40 14.83
N THR A 121 7.67 -1.22 14.60
CA THR A 121 7.77 -2.54 15.24
C THR A 121 9.04 -2.65 16.07
N GLU A 122 8.93 -3.28 17.23
CA GLU A 122 10.03 -3.47 18.18
C GLU A 122 10.00 -4.90 18.74
N ILE A 123 11.17 -5.50 18.93
CA ILE A 123 11.27 -6.79 19.63
C ILE A 123 11.33 -6.50 21.13
N VAL A 124 10.24 -6.78 21.84
CA VAL A 124 10.12 -6.50 23.29
C VAL A 124 10.49 -7.69 24.16
N GLU A 125 10.48 -8.90 23.60
CA GLU A 125 10.90 -10.11 24.30
C GLU A 125 11.59 -11.07 23.32
N SER A 126 12.71 -11.65 23.74
CA SER A 126 13.40 -12.69 22.99
C SER A 126 13.99 -13.71 23.96
N SER A 127 13.38 -14.90 23.99
CA SER A 127 13.84 -16.06 24.76
C SER A 127 14.30 -17.18 23.84
N SER A 128 14.72 -18.32 24.40
CA SER A 128 15.11 -19.48 23.62
C SER A 128 13.95 -20.06 22.79
N GLY A 129 12.70 -19.98 23.28
CA GLY A 129 11.53 -20.60 22.65
C GLY A 129 10.45 -19.61 22.14
N ALA A 130 10.65 -18.31 22.35
CA ALA A 130 9.69 -17.29 21.93
C ALA A 130 10.37 -15.97 21.53
N ILE A 131 9.83 -15.29 20.52
CA ILE A 131 10.13 -13.89 20.18
C ILE A 131 8.81 -13.11 20.12
N THR A 132 8.73 -11.97 20.80
CA THR A 132 7.56 -11.09 20.81
C THR A 132 7.89 -9.78 20.12
N VAL A 133 7.17 -9.50 19.04
CA VAL A 133 7.22 -8.23 18.29
C VAL A 133 6.01 -7.40 18.71
N GLN A 134 6.23 -6.18 19.19
CA GLN A 134 5.18 -5.22 19.50
C GLN A 134 5.10 -4.17 18.39
N ILE A 135 3.88 -3.82 17.98
CA ILE A 135 3.61 -2.78 17.00
C ILE A 135 3.14 -1.51 17.73
N LEU A 136 3.86 -0.42 17.52
CA LEU A 136 3.55 0.91 18.02
C LEU A 136 2.33 1.46 17.27
N THR A 137 1.26 1.76 18.00
CA THR A 137 -0.04 2.17 17.44
C THR A 137 -0.11 3.66 17.10
N ARG A 138 0.82 4.48 17.58
CA ARG A 138 0.91 5.90 17.24
C ARG A 138 2.35 6.26 16.92
N LEU A 139 2.55 6.82 15.73
CA LEU A 139 3.79 7.42 15.27
C LEU A 139 3.47 8.88 14.91
N PRO A 140 3.58 9.82 15.87
CA PRO A 140 3.11 11.20 15.69
C PRO A 140 3.70 11.91 14.46
N GLU A 141 4.93 11.56 14.07
CA GLU A 141 5.65 12.17 12.95
C GLU A 141 5.40 11.49 11.59
N LEU A 142 4.60 10.42 11.56
CA LEU A 142 4.32 9.66 10.34
C LEU A 142 2.82 9.50 10.16
N SER A 143 2.17 10.52 9.60
CA SER A 143 0.79 10.41 9.13
C SER A 143 0.70 9.55 7.87
N PHE A 144 -0.50 9.08 7.55
CA PHE A 144 -0.79 8.35 6.31
C PHE A 144 -0.37 9.13 5.06
N GLU A 145 -0.75 10.41 4.99
CA GLU A 145 -0.38 11.31 3.89
C GLU A 145 1.14 11.49 3.79
N THR A 146 1.83 11.63 4.94
CA THR A 146 3.30 11.76 4.97
C THR A 146 3.97 10.48 4.49
N ALA A 147 3.48 9.31 4.90
CA ALA A 147 4.01 8.02 4.46
C ALA A 147 3.84 7.83 2.95
N LEU A 148 2.63 8.10 2.42
CA LEU A 148 2.37 8.05 0.99
C LEU A 148 3.26 9.04 0.22
N LYS A 149 3.43 10.26 0.76
CA LYS A 149 4.28 11.28 0.18
C LYS A 149 5.74 10.85 0.06
N ARG A 150 6.29 10.29 1.14
CA ARG A 150 7.65 9.76 1.16
C ARG A 150 7.79 8.59 0.18
N MET A 151 6.82 7.67 0.15
CA MET A 151 6.84 6.52 -0.75
C MET A 151 6.91 6.93 -2.22
N TYR A 152 6.07 7.87 -2.68
CA TYR A 152 6.12 8.31 -4.07
C TYR A 152 7.42 9.08 -4.38
N LEU A 153 7.88 9.98 -3.50
CA LEU A 153 9.12 10.73 -3.71
C LEU A 153 10.34 9.82 -3.82
N MET A 154 10.36 8.74 -3.04
CA MET A 154 11.41 7.73 -3.12
C MET A 154 11.38 6.99 -4.45
N ALA A 155 10.20 6.54 -4.90
CA ALA A 155 10.06 5.92 -6.22
C ALA A 155 10.47 6.87 -7.36
N THR A 156 10.06 8.16 -7.30
CA THR A 156 10.52 9.22 -8.21
C THR A 156 12.04 9.33 -8.23
N ASN A 157 12.69 9.31 -7.06
CA ASN A 157 14.14 9.39 -6.98
C ASN A 157 14.79 8.14 -7.59
N MET A 158 14.32 6.94 -7.23
CA MET A 158 14.85 5.68 -7.77
C MET A 158 14.84 5.65 -9.30
N ILE A 159 13.79 6.17 -9.94
CA ILE A 159 13.73 6.28 -11.41
C ILE A 159 14.86 7.19 -11.91
N LYS A 160 14.99 8.41 -11.37
CA LYS A 160 16.02 9.37 -11.77
C LYS A 160 17.43 8.80 -11.60
N GLU A 161 17.73 8.30 -10.42
CA GLU A 161 19.04 7.72 -10.08
C GLU A 161 19.34 6.48 -10.95
N SER A 162 18.34 5.66 -11.28
CA SER A 162 18.55 4.47 -12.11
C SER A 162 18.98 4.80 -13.53
N ILE A 163 18.50 5.93 -14.08
CA ILE A 163 18.93 6.41 -15.40
C ILE A 163 20.30 7.09 -15.34
N GLU A 164 20.60 7.80 -14.25
CA GLU A 164 21.93 8.37 -14.03
C GLU A 164 23.00 7.28 -13.89
N ALA A 165 22.76 6.28 -13.04
CA ALA A 165 23.63 5.12 -12.90
C ALA A 165 23.79 4.35 -14.22
N LEU A 166 22.74 4.29 -15.05
CA LEU A 166 22.80 3.66 -16.38
C LEU A 166 23.67 4.46 -17.37
N GLU A 167 23.58 5.80 -17.35
CA GLU A 167 24.38 6.70 -18.20
C GLU A 167 25.88 6.61 -17.88
N GLU A 168 26.23 6.43 -16.61
CA GLU A 168 27.60 6.34 -16.12
C GLU A 168 28.14 4.90 -16.03
N THR A 169 27.27 3.89 -16.18
CA THR A 169 27.56 2.48 -15.90
C THR A 169 28.10 2.28 -14.46
N ASP A 170 27.56 3.04 -13.50
CA ASP A 170 28.00 2.99 -12.10
C ASP A 170 27.27 1.88 -11.33
N ILE A 171 27.97 0.76 -11.12
CA ILE A 171 27.44 -0.41 -10.39
C ILE A 171 27.25 -0.11 -8.90
N ALA A 172 28.13 0.69 -8.28
CA ALA A 172 28.01 1.01 -6.87
C ALA A 172 26.80 1.91 -6.62
N HIS A 173 26.55 2.86 -7.52
CA HIS A 173 25.33 3.66 -7.52
C HIS A 173 24.09 2.77 -7.73
N ALA A 174 24.15 1.86 -8.70
CA ALA A 174 23.06 0.90 -8.98
C ALA A 174 22.69 0.05 -7.75
N ASP A 175 23.68 -0.48 -7.02
CA ASP A 175 23.44 -1.27 -5.81
C ASP A 175 22.78 -0.42 -4.70
N GLY A 176 23.12 0.88 -4.62
CA GLY A 176 22.45 1.83 -3.73
C GLY A 176 20.94 1.93 -4.00
N ILE A 177 20.56 2.02 -5.28
CA ILE A 177 19.15 2.13 -5.72
C ILE A 177 18.38 0.85 -5.40
N VAL A 178 19.00 -0.33 -5.58
CA VAL A 178 18.38 -1.61 -5.21
C VAL A 178 18.05 -1.67 -3.72
N ASN A 179 18.85 -1.06 -2.86
CA ASN A 179 18.56 -1.00 -1.42
C ASN A 179 17.47 0.03 -1.07
N MET A 180 17.23 1.04 -1.92
CA MET A 180 16.14 2.01 -1.71
C MET A 180 14.76 1.36 -1.89
N ASP A 181 14.69 0.29 -2.68
CA ASP A 181 13.49 -0.53 -2.92
C ASP A 181 12.87 -1.06 -1.61
N ASP A 182 13.73 -1.54 -0.69
CA ASP A 182 13.31 -2.04 0.63
C ASP A 182 12.57 -0.96 1.45
N GLU A 183 12.96 0.31 1.32
CA GLU A 183 12.32 1.41 2.02
C GLU A 183 10.97 1.79 1.37
N VAL A 184 10.83 1.69 0.05
CA VAL A 184 9.53 1.82 -0.64
C VAL A 184 8.57 0.73 -0.17
N ASP A 185 9.05 -0.52 -0.12
CA ASP A 185 8.31 -1.67 0.40
C ASP A 185 7.86 -1.48 1.85
N ARG A 186 8.76 -0.93 2.68
CA ARG A 186 8.54 -0.63 4.08
C ARG A 186 7.42 0.40 4.27
N PHE A 187 7.40 1.49 3.50
CA PHE A 187 6.27 2.42 3.49
C PHE A 187 5.00 1.74 2.97
N GLY A 188 5.10 0.93 1.91
CA GLY A 188 3.97 0.18 1.36
C GLY A 188 3.29 -0.73 2.39
N LEU A 189 4.06 -1.47 3.20
CA LEU A 189 3.54 -2.29 4.29
C LEU A 189 2.83 -1.46 5.36
N TYR A 190 3.44 -0.35 5.78
CA TYR A 190 2.84 0.56 6.76
C TYR A 190 1.51 1.12 6.27
N ILE A 191 1.46 1.62 5.04
CA ILE A 191 0.25 2.22 4.48
C ILE A 191 -0.85 1.16 4.35
N ARG A 192 -0.54 -0.04 3.82
CA ARG A 192 -1.50 -1.15 3.71
C ARG A 192 -2.07 -1.57 5.06
N ARG A 193 -1.25 -1.63 6.12
CA ARG A 193 -1.74 -1.90 7.47
C ARG A 193 -2.74 -0.84 7.93
N ASN A 194 -2.44 0.44 7.76
CA ASN A 194 -3.34 1.52 8.15
C ASN A 194 -4.66 1.47 7.37
N LEU A 195 -4.62 1.15 6.08
CA LEU A 195 -5.83 0.94 5.27
C LEU A 195 -6.70 -0.18 5.81
N VAL A 196 -6.12 -1.32 6.22
CA VAL A 196 -6.87 -2.43 6.85
C VAL A 196 -7.55 -1.97 8.15
N LEU A 197 -6.81 -1.25 9.00
CA LEU A 197 -7.35 -0.73 10.26
C LEU A 197 -8.47 0.30 10.05
N ALA A 198 -8.37 1.14 9.02
CA ALA A 198 -9.34 2.17 8.70
C ALA A 198 -10.69 1.63 8.21
N VAL A 199 -10.68 0.49 7.51
CA VAL A 199 -11.92 -0.15 7.05
C VAL A 199 -12.83 -0.54 8.22
N GLU A 200 -12.25 -0.94 9.35
CA GLU A 200 -12.99 -1.37 10.54
C GLU A 200 -13.19 -0.26 11.58
N ASN A 201 -12.50 0.88 11.45
CA ASN A 201 -12.48 1.93 12.45
C ASN A 201 -12.64 3.34 11.84
N GLN A 202 -13.81 3.93 12.07
CA GLN A 202 -14.15 5.27 11.57
C GLN A 202 -13.23 6.38 12.07
N SER A 203 -12.70 6.28 13.30
CA SER A 203 -11.76 7.28 13.83
C SER A 203 -10.45 7.23 13.05
N ILE A 204 -9.91 6.03 12.81
CA ILE A 204 -8.68 5.84 12.02
C ILE A 204 -8.90 6.34 10.59
N LEU A 205 -10.05 6.01 9.98
CA LEU A 205 -10.41 6.49 8.64
C LEU A 205 -10.39 8.02 8.55
N GLN A 206 -10.99 8.71 9.53
CA GLN A 206 -11.02 10.17 9.59
C GLN A 206 -9.64 10.77 9.87
N ASP A 207 -8.86 10.18 10.76
CA ASP A 207 -7.49 10.60 11.05
C ASP A 207 -6.57 10.50 9.81
N MET A 208 -6.88 9.57 8.89
CA MET A 208 -6.19 9.42 7.61
C MET A 208 -6.66 10.43 6.53
N GLY A 209 -7.71 11.22 6.80
CA GLY A 209 -8.31 12.14 5.83
C GLY A 209 -9.23 11.47 4.81
N LEU A 210 -9.60 10.20 5.02
CA LEU A 210 -10.47 9.46 4.10
C LEU A 210 -11.95 9.66 4.44
N LYS A 211 -12.80 9.76 3.42
CA LYS A 211 -14.23 10.10 3.58
C LYS A 211 -15.10 8.87 3.80
N LYS A 212 -14.79 7.76 3.13
CA LYS A 212 -15.57 6.51 3.16
C LYS A 212 -14.64 5.29 3.16
N PRO A 213 -15.04 4.15 3.79
CA PRO A 213 -14.23 2.93 3.80
C PRO A 213 -13.86 2.41 2.39
N SER A 214 -14.66 2.70 1.36
CA SER A 214 -14.30 2.32 -0.01
C SER A 214 -13.06 3.04 -0.52
N ASN A 215 -12.73 4.24 -0.01
CA ASN A 215 -11.48 4.93 -0.35
C ASN A 215 -10.25 4.10 0.03
N CYS A 216 -10.36 3.20 1.00
CA CYS A 216 -9.26 2.32 1.33
C CYS A 216 -8.88 1.35 0.19
N LEU A 217 -9.83 1.03 -0.70
CA LEU A 217 -9.58 0.18 -1.88
C LEU A 217 -8.80 0.96 -2.94
N GLU A 218 -9.23 2.19 -3.22
CA GLU A 218 -8.60 3.15 -4.14
C GLU A 218 -7.13 3.41 -3.73
N TYR A 219 -6.90 3.78 -2.46
CA TYR A 219 -5.56 3.98 -1.93
C TYR A 219 -4.71 2.71 -1.88
N ARG A 220 -5.32 1.54 -1.68
CA ARG A 220 -4.60 0.26 -1.77
C ARG A 220 -4.05 0.04 -3.18
N THR A 221 -4.85 0.36 -4.21
CA THR A 221 -4.39 0.33 -5.61
C THR A 221 -3.21 1.27 -5.79
N ILE A 222 -3.33 2.54 -5.41
CA ILE A 222 -2.27 3.54 -5.54
C ILE A 222 -0.95 3.06 -4.93
N VAL A 223 -0.98 2.58 -3.68
CA VAL A 223 0.20 2.08 -2.97
C VAL A 223 0.84 0.91 -3.70
N SER A 224 0.03 -0.03 -4.19
CA SER A 224 0.54 -1.16 -4.98
C SER A 224 1.17 -0.72 -6.30
N LYS A 225 0.64 0.32 -6.96
CA LYS A 225 1.22 0.84 -8.21
C LYS A 225 2.53 1.59 -7.97
N ILE A 226 2.64 2.37 -6.89
CA ILE A 226 3.89 3.02 -6.51
C ILE A 226 4.98 1.98 -6.19
N GLU A 227 4.66 0.89 -5.49
CA GLU A 227 5.59 -0.21 -5.25
C GLU A 227 6.07 -0.82 -6.57
N ARG A 228 5.16 -1.11 -7.51
CA ARG A 228 5.54 -1.62 -8.84
C ARG A 228 6.42 -0.67 -9.62
N ILE A 229 6.20 0.63 -9.50
CA ILE A 229 7.06 1.65 -10.11
C ILE A 229 8.47 1.59 -9.51
N GLY A 230 8.59 1.47 -8.18
CA GLY A 230 9.85 1.24 -7.48
C GLY A 230 10.57 -0.04 -7.93
N ASP A 231 9.83 -1.15 -8.03
CA ASP A 231 10.32 -2.44 -8.55
C ASP A 231 10.98 -2.26 -9.93
N HIS A 232 10.33 -1.52 -10.85
CA HIS A 232 10.86 -1.30 -12.20
C HIS A 232 12.13 -0.42 -12.19
N ALA A 233 12.20 0.60 -11.35
CA ALA A 233 13.44 1.36 -11.17
C ALA A 233 14.58 0.49 -10.60
N SER A 234 14.28 -0.37 -9.63
CA SER A 234 15.17 -1.37 -9.06
C SER A 234 15.62 -2.40 -10.11
N LEU A 235 14.74 -2.83 -11.00
CA LEU A 235 15.06 -3.71 -12.13
C LEU A 235 16.03 -3.03 -13.12
N ILE A 236 15.81 -1.76 -13.47
CA ILE A 236 16.74 -0.99 -14.32
C ILE A 236 18.14 -1.00 -13.69
N ALA A 237 18.24 -0.65 -12.40
CA ALA A 237 19.51 -0.63 -11.66
C ALA A 237 20.18 -2.02 -11.64
N LYS A 238 19.44 -3.09 -11.34
CA LYS A 238 19.94 -4.48 -11.31
C LYS A 238 20.56 -4.93 -12.63
N ARG A 239 20.18 -4.33 -13.76
CA ARG A 239 20.70 -4.70 -15.09
C ARG A 239 22.02 -4.03 -15.44
N ILE A 240 22.41 -2.95 -14.76
CA ILE A 240 23.61 -2.16 -15.07
C ILE A 240 24.88 -3.02 -15.02
N LYS A 241 24.99 -3.93 -14.04
CA LYS A 241 26.14 -4.84 -13.89
C LYS A 241 26.35 -5.83 -15.03
N PHE A 242 25.36 -5.99 -15.92
CA PHE A 242 25.45 -6.87 -17.09
C PHE A 242 25.80 -6.11 -18.37
N ILE A 243 26.01 -4.80 -18.29
CA ILE A 243 26.43 -3.98 -19.43
C ILE A 243 27.90 -4.30 -19.74
N GLU A 244 28.16 -4.78 -20.96
CA GLU A 244 29.50 -5.18 -21.38
C GLU A 244 30.34 -3.98 -21.81
N GLU A 245 29.70 -3.04 -22.51
CA GLU A 245 30.34 -1.85 -23.06
C GLU A 245 29.41 -0.64 -22.93
N LYS A 246 29.98 0.57 -22.97
CA LYS A 246 29.23 1.81 -22.86
C LYS A 246 28.17 1.88 -23.98
N ILE A 247 26.92 2.13 -23.59
CA ILE A 247 25.79 2.29 -24.51
C ILE A 247 26.00 3.55 -25.35
N ASP A 248 25.60 3.51 -26.63
CA ASP A 248 25.66 4.68 -27.52
C ASP A 248 24.98 5.90 -26.86
N PRO A 249 25.68 7.04 -26.72
CA PRO A 249 25.11 8.27 -26.15
C PRO A 249 23.77 8.69 -26.79
N LYS A 250 23.54 8.39 -28.07
CA LYS A 250 22.27 8.66 -28.75
C LYS A 250 21.13 7.80 -28.22
N ILE A 251 21.41 6.55 -27.84
CA ILE A 251 20.43 5.65 -27.21
C ILE A 251 20.17 6.12 -25.78
N ILE A 252 21.22 6.43 -25.00
CA ILE A 252 21.08 6.98 -23.65
C ILE A 252 20.22 8.25 -23.66
N THR A 253 20.44 9.16 -24.61
CA THR A 253 19.63 10.38 -24.75
C THR A 253 18.15 10.07 -24.97
N LYS A 254 17.83 9.03 -25.76
CA LYS A 254 16.45 8.59 -25.98
C LYS A 254 15.83 7.95 -24.74
N ILE A 255 16.59 7.11 -24.03
CA ILE A 255 16.16 6.50 -22.75
C ILE A 255 15.86 7.59 -21.73
N LYS A 256 16.77 8.57 -21.57
CA LYS A 256 16.60 9.70 -20.65
C LYS A 256 15.33 10.49 -20.94
N LYS A 257 15.09 10.83 -22.21
CA LYS A 257 13.87 11.52 -22.64
C LYS A 257 12.60 10.70 -22.37
N LEU A 258 12.63 9.39 -22.63
CA LEU A 258 11.49 8.52 -22.34
C LEU A 258 11.24 8.42 -20.81
N SER A 259 12.31 8.37 -20.02
CA SER A 259 12.24 8.37 -18.56
C SER A 259 11.67 9.68 -18.02
N GLU A 260 12.08 10.83 -18.55
CA GLU A 260 11.53 12.13 -18.16
C GLU A 260 10.02 12.18 -18.38
N LYS A 261 9.54 11.66 -19.52
CA LYS A 261 8.09 11.58 -19.82
C LYS A 261 7.36 10.57 -18.95
N SER A 262 7.98 9.42 -18.67
CA SER A 262 7.41 8.40 -17.77
C SER A 262 7.29 8.92 -16.34
N LEU A 263 8.25 9.75 -15.92
CA LEU A 263 8.22 10.43 -14.63
C LEU A 263 7.17 11.54 -14.60
N GLU A 264 7.04 12.33 -15.68
CA GLU A 264 6.01 13.37 -15.81
C GLU A 264 4.60 12.80 -15.61
N VAL A 265 4.28 11.69 -16.30
CA VAL A 265 2.97 11.04 -16.14
C VAL A 265 2.77 10.49 -14.74
N PHE A 266 3.82 9.99 -14.08
CA PHE A 266 3.74 9.52 -12.70
C PHE A 266 3.46 10.67 -11.71
N GLU A 267 4.21 11.76 -11.79
CA GLU A 267 4.04 12.94 -10.95
C GLU A 267 2.65 13.58 -11.17
N GLU A 268 2.18 13.63 -12.41
CA GLU A 268 0.84 14.11 -12.73
C GLU A 268 -0.26 13.20 -12.22
N ALA A 269 -0.11 11.88 -12.29
CA ALA A 269 -1.07 10.92 -11.75
C ALA A 269 -1.25 11.08 -10.23
N ILE A 270 -0.13 11.19 -9.49
CA ILE A 270 -0.16 11.45 -8.05
C ILE A 270 -0.86 12.78 -7.75
N THR A 271 -0.57 13.81 -8.53
CA THR A 271 -1.22 15.12 -8.37
C THR A 271 -2.72 15.06 -8.67
N ALA A 272 -3.14 14.29 -9.68
CA ALA A 272 -4.55 14.12 -10.03
C ALA A 272 -5.34 13.51 -8.87
N VAL A 273 -4.78 12.46 -8.24
CA VAL A 273 -5.36 11.84 -7.03
C VAL A 273 -5.41 12.83 -5.87
N GLN A 274 -4.31 13.51 -5.56
CA GLN A 274 -4.24 14.45 -4.42
C GLN A 274 -5.22 15.61 -4.54
N ASN A 275 -5.42 16.12 -5.74
CA ASN A 275 -6.31 17.26 -6.01
C ASN A 275 -7.74 16.84 -6.35
N HIS A 276 -8.04 15.53 -6.38
CA HIS A 276 -9.32 15.00 -6.84
C HIS A 276 -9.71 15.55 -8.24
N ASP A 277 -8.73 15.59 -9.16
CA ASP A 277 -8.85 16.24 -10.47
C ASP A 277 -9.09 15.21 -11.58
N PHE A 278 -10.35 15.11 -11.99
CA PHE A 278 -10.82 14.25 -13.08
C PHE A 278 -10.10 14.56 -14.40
N GLN A 279 -10.03 15.84 -14.79
CA GLN A 279 -9.49 16.23 -16.09
C GLN A 279 -7.99 15.97 -16.16
N LYS A 280 -7.28 16.16 -15.05
CA LYS A 280 -5.87 15.80 -14.97
C LYS A 280 -5.65 14.29 -15.10
N GLY A 281 -6.54 13.46 -14.54
CA GLY A 281 -6.52 12.01 -14.75
C GLY A 281 -6.63 11.63 -16.23
N GLU A 282 -7.60 12.21 -16.95
CA GLU A 282 -7.77 11.99 -18.40
C GLU A 282 -6.53 12.42 -19.20
N ASN A 283 -5.96 13.58 -18.88
CA ASN A 283 -4.76 14.08 -19.54
C ASN A 283 -3.56 13.12 -19.35
N VAL A 284 -3.44 12.49 -18.17
CA VAL A 284 -2.41 11.49 -17.91
C VAL A 284 -2.62 10.26 -18.80
N ALA A 285 -3.84 9.74 -18.90
CA ALA A 285 -4.15 8.59 -19.75
C ALA A 285 -3.74 8.83 -21.23
N GLU A 286 -4.02 10.03 -21.77
CA GLU A 286 -3.57 10.41 -23.10
C GLU A 286 -2.03 10.47 -23.24
N LYS A 287 -1.34 11.03 -22.24
CA LYS A 287 0.12 11.12 -22.23
C LYS A 287 0.79 9.75 -22.16
N VAL A 288 0.23 8.82 -21.38
CA VAL A 288 0.72 7.44 -21.30
C VAL A 288 0.69 6.77 -22.68
N GLY A 289 -0.37 6.98 -23.46
CA GLY A 289 -0.44 6.51 -24.85
C GLY A 289 0.75 6.98 -25.70
N LYS A 290 1.13 8.25 -25.58
CA LYS A 290 2.29 8.83 -26.29
C LYS A 290 3.62 8.23 -25.84
N VAL A 291 3.77 7.94 -24.54
CA VAL A 291 4.97 7.26 -24.00
C VAL A 291 5.11 5.86 -24.59
N ILE A 292 4.01 5.11 -24.67
CA ILE A 292 3.99 3.76 -25.26
C ILE A 292 4.36 3.80 -26.74
N GLU A 293 3.86 4.79 -27.50
CA GLU A 293 4.20 4.95 -28.91
C GLU A 293 5.68 5.27 -29.12
N GLU A 294 6.23 6.22 -28.35
CA GLU A 294 7.65 6.58 -28.44
C GLU A 294 8.56 5.43 -28.03
N GLU A 295 8.18 4.66 -27.01
CA GLU A 295 8.91 3.46 -26.60
C GLU A 295 9.00 2.43 -27.75
N LYS A 296 7.87 2.14 -28.41
CA LYS A 296 7.83 1.26 -29.59
C LYS A 296 8.70 1.78 -30.72
N GLU A 297 8.68 3.08 -30.98
CA GLU A 297 9.54 3.68 -31.99
C GLU A 297 11.03 3.50 -31.66
N ILE A 298 11.43 3.68 -30.40
CA ILE A 298 12.82 3.48 -29.97
C ILE A 298 13.18 2.00 -30.11
N MET A 299 12.33 1.08 -29.63
CA MET A 299 12.53 -0.37 -29.75
C MET A 299 12.73 -0.86 -31.19
N SER A 300 11.99 -0.29 -32.14
CA SER A 300 12.09 -0.65 -33.57
C SER A 300 13.43 -0.28 -34.20
N LYS A 301 14.13 0.70 -33.63
CA LYS A 301 15.40 1.24 -34.13
C LYS A 301 16.62 0.55 -33.53
N ILE A 302 16.45 -0.26 -32.47
CA ILE A 302 17.51 -1.06 -31.87
C ILE A 302 17.72 -2.30 -32.73
N LYS A 303 18.96 -2.51 -33.19
CA LYS A 303 19.28 -3.71 -34.00
C LYS A 303 19.50 -4.93 -33.10
N GLU A 304 19.29 -6.13 -33.62
CA GLU A 304 19.53 -7.37 -32.86
C GLU A 304 21.00 -7.59 -32.53
N ASP A 305 21.89 -7.23 -33.46
CA ASP A 305 23.34 -7.31 -33.32
C ASP A 305 23.96 -6.15 -32.51
N GLU A 306 23.13 -5.21 -32.04
CA GLU A 306 23.59 -4.10 -31.22
C GLU A 306 24.03 -4.59 -29.83
N LYS A 307 25.20 -4.13 -29.37
CA LYS A 307 25.70 -4.48 -28.05
C LYS A 307 24.73 -4.01 -26.96
N ASN A 308 24.53 -4.84 -25.95
CA ASN A 308 23.54 -4.62 -24.89
C ASN A 308 22.08 -4.48 -25.38
N SER A 309 21.74 -4.89 -26.62
CA SER A 309 20.39 -4.73 -27.18
C SER A 309 19.29 -5.27 -26.26
N THR A 310 19.50 -6.44 -25.68
CA THR A 310 18.60 -7.06 -24.70
C THR A 310 18.39 -6.19 -23.46
N ILE A 311 19.47 -5.64 -22.89
CA ILE A 311 19.41 -4.79 -21.69
C ILE A 311 18.65 -3.50 -22.02
N ILE A 312 18.98 -2.87 -23.15
CA ILE A 312 18.33 -1.63 -23.60
C ILE A 312 16.83 -1.87 -23.79
N ARG A 313 16.43 -2.98 -24.43
CA ARG A 313 15.01 -3.34 -24.60
C ARG A 313 14.29 -3.51 -23.27
N PHE A 314 14.92 -4.16 -22.29
CA PHE A 314 14.32 -4.29 -20.97
C PHE A 314 14.19 -2.96 -20.24
N VAL A 315 15.19 -2.07 -20.31
CA VAL A 315 15.10 -0.72 -19.71
C VAL A 315 13.93 0.05 -20.33
N LEU A 316 13.75 -0.01 -21.64
CA LEU A 316 12.62 0.62 -22.32
C LEU A 316 11.28 0.03 -21.89
N GLU A 317 11.20 -1.30 -21.74
CA GLU A 317 10.00 -1.96 -21.21
C GLU A 317 9.68 -1.51 -19.78
N ASP A 318 10.68 -1.42 -18.90
CA ASP A 318 10.46 -0.97 -17.52
C ASP A 318 9.97 0.49 -17.46
N LEU A 319 10.51 1.38 -18.30
CA LEU A 319 10.02 2.75 -18.42
C LEU A 319 8.58 2.80 -18.93
N ARG A 320 8.22 1.96 -19.92
CA ARG A 320 6.82 1.82 -20.35
C ARG A 320 5.93 1.33 -19.19
N ARG A 321 6.37 0.33 -18.42
CA ARG A 321 5.62 -0.20 -17.28
C ARG A 321 5.39 0.86 -16.20
N ILE A 322 6.37 1.73 -15.96
CA ILE A 322 6.20 2.88 -15.05
C ILE A 322 5.07 3.80 -15.54
N ALA A 323 5.03 4.10 -16.84
CA ALA A 323 3.94 4.89 -17.42
C ALA A 323 2.57 4.18 -17.35
N GLU A 324 2.52 2.87 -17.64
CA GLU A 324 1.30 2.06 -17.52
C GLU A 324 0.75 2.05 -16.09
N TYR A 325 1.60 1.85 -15.07
CA TYR A 325 1.16 1.94 -13.67
C TYR A 325 0.76 3.36 -13.25
N SER A 326 1.29 4.38 -13.89
CA SER A 326 0.84 5.77 -13.69
C SER A 326 -0.57 5.98 -14.24
N SER A 327 -0.93 5.31 -15.33
CA SER A 327 -2.32 5.26 -15.84
C SER A 327 -3.25 4.65 -14.80
N ASP A 328 -2.88 3.51 -14.20
CA ASP A 328 -3.70 2.86 -13.16
C ASP A 328 -3.91 3.77 -11.92
N ILE A 329 -2.96 4.65 -11.61
CA ILE A 329 -3.10 5.65 -10.54
C ILE A 329 -4.05 6.77 -10.99
N ALA A 330 -3.92 7.25 -12.22
CA ALA A 330 -4.79 8.28 -12.78
C ALA A 330 -6.26 7.82 -12.89
N GLU A 331 -6.50 6.54 -13.21
CA GLU A 331 -7.83 5.92 -13.20
C GLU A 331 -8.53 6.07 -11.86
N VAL A 332 -7.80 5.98 -10.73
CA VAL A 332 -8.38 6.23 -9.40
C VAL A 332 -8.92 7.66 -9.28
N ALA A 333 -8.20 8.65 -9.82
CA ALA A 333 -8.67 10.05 -9.81
C ALA A 333 -9.91 10.25 -10.70
N ILE A 334 -9.99 9.53 -11.82
CA ILE A 334 -11.15 9.54 -12.72
C ILE A 334 -12.37 8.92 -12.02
N ASP A 335 -12.21 7.70 -11.51
CA ASP A 335 -13.28 6.90 -10.89
C ASP A 335 -13.85 7.58 -9.65
N GLU A 336 -12.99 8.14 -8.78
CA GLU A 336 -13.43 8.84 -7.57
C GLU A 336 -14.25 10.10 -7.87
N ASN A 337 -14.02 10.74 -9.02
CA ASN A 337 -14.54 12.07 -9.36
C ASN A 337 -15.59 12.06 -10.48
N ILE A 338 -16.01 10.87 -10.92
CA ILE A 338 -17.02 10.72 -11.98
C ILE A 338 -18.32 11.49 -11.68
N HIS A 339 -18.71 11.56 -10.41
CA HIS A 339 -19.91 12.28 -9.99
C HIS A 339 -19.82 13.79 -10.21
N ASN A 340 -18.63 14.37 -10.35
CA ASN A 340 -18.46 15.80 -10.63
C ASN A 340 -18.84 16.17 -12.07
N ILE A 341 -18.90 15.19 -12.98
CA ILE A 341 -19.20 15.40 -14.39
C ILE A 341 -20.53 14.78 -14.83
N ILE A 342 -21.13 13.90 -14.01
CA ILE A 342 -22.47 13.38 -14.24
C ILE A 342 -23.47 14.50 -13.94
N SER A 343 -24.27 14.85 -14.95
CA SER A 343 -25.45 15.70 -14.74
C SER A 343 -26.58 14.84 -14.16
N GLU A 344 -27.20 15.27 -13.06
CA GLU A 344 -28.42 14.65 -12.55
C GLU A 344 -29.60 15.09 -13.46
N GLU A 345 -30.29 14.12 -14.09
CA GLU A 345 -31.56 14.34 -14.81
C GLU A 345 -32.77 14.31 -13.87
#